data_AF-A0A9K3P9X3-F1
#
_entry.id   AF-A0A9K3P9X3-F1
#
_cell.length_a   1.000
_cell.length_b   1.000
_cell.length_c   1.000
_cell.angle_alpha   90.00
_cell.angle_beta   90.00
_cell.angle_gamma   90.00
#
_symmetry.space_group_name_H-M   'P 1'
#
loop_
_entity.id
_entity.type
_entity.pdbx_description
1 polymer ?
#
loop_
_entity_poly.entity_id
_entity_poly.type
_entity_poly.pdbx_seq_one_letter_code
_entity_poly.pdbx_strand_id
1 'polypeptide(L)'
;MDLLAEVDSPVNLQLGDGLGQLNMPKNVVQQLKSSEDAFLIDAVVRQAAREIRRDGRLGELLGVEVVIGAAVQNEGQRGLARFFAILSTDGVSSYSCNVSASGVQVSDSDATINCSSPKVKIVSLSCAKDEGLGRTFDLIQEAME
;
A
#
# COMPACT_ATOMS: atom_id res chain seq x y z
N MET A 1 37.11 16.50 -12.10
CA MET A 1 36.01 17.34 -12.61
C MET A 1 35.56 16.64 -13.89
N ASP A 2 34.45 15.92 -13.98
CA ASP A 2 33.24 15.86 -13.17
C ASP A 2 32.72 14.43 -13.08
N LEU A 3 32.28 14.06 -11.88
CA LEU A 3 31.69 12.77 -11.54
C LEU A 3 30.53 13.10 -10.62
N LEU A 4 29.45 13.65 -11.19
CA LEU A 4 28.26 14.04 -10.43
C LEU A 4 26.98 13.76 -11.22
N ALA A 5 26.12 12.97 -10.55
CA ALA A 5 24.69 12.80 -10.75
C ALA A 5 24.22 11.87 -11.90
N GLU A 6 24.50 10.57 -11.79
CA GLU A 6 23.48 9.61 -12.22
C GLU A 6 22.31 9.70 -11.24
N VAL A 7 21.23 10.31 -11.72
CA VAL A 7 19.94 10.38 -11.05
C VAL A 7 19.44 8.95 -10.91
N ASP A 8 19.40 8.47 -9.67
CA ASP A 8 18.79 7.22 -9.23
C ASP A 8 17.35 7.18 -9.78
N SER A 9 17.20 6.56 -10.95
CA SER A 9 15.97 6.63 -11.72
C SER A 9 14.98 5.67 -11.04
N PRO A 10 13.86 6.14 -10.48
CA PRO A 10 12.93 5.27 -9.81
C PRO A 10 12.44 4.20 -10.79
N VAL A 11 12.50 2.94 -10.36
CA VAL A 11 12.05 1.78 -11.15
C VAL A 11 10.60 2.03 -11.58
N ASN A 12 10.41 2.13 -12.89
CA ASN A 12 9.15 2.56 -13.48
C ASN A 12 8.18 1.37 -13.56
N LEU A 13 7.47 1.09 -12.46
CA LEU A 13 6.39 0.11 -12.44
C LEU A 13 5.06 0.82 -12.70
N GLN A 14 4.75 1.08 -13.98
CA GLN A 14 3.37 1.36 -14.38
C GLN A 14 2.59 0.04 -14.37
N LEU A 15 2.00 -0.30 -13.22
CA LEU A 15 0.94 -1.29 -13.16
C LEU A 15 -0.37 -0.57 -13.51
N GLY A 16 -1.21 -1.15 -14.38
CA GLY A 16 -2.49 -0.58 -14.83
C GLY A 16 -3.57 -0.52 -13.74
N ASP A 17 -3.18 -0.34 -12.48
CA ASP A 17 -4.06 -0.25 -11.31
C ASP A 17 -4.44 1.17 -10.92
N GLY A 18 -3.98 2.17 -11.69
CA GLY A 18 -4.31 3.58 -11.50
C GLY A 18 -3.65 4.23 -10.28
N LEU A 19 -2.67 3.59 -9.64
CA LEU A 19 -1.96 4.14 -8.47
C LEU A 19 -0.60 4.74 -8.81
N GLY A 20 -0.06 4.46 -10.01
CA GLY A 20 1.23 4.98 -10.45
C GLY A 20 2.39 4.54 -9.54
N GLN A 21 3.30 5.47 -9.26
CA GLN A 21 4.46 5.25 -8.38
C GLN A 21 4.09 5.54 -6.93
N LEU A 22 4.40 4.62 -6.02
CA LEU A 22 4.24 4.84 -4.59
C LEU A 22 5.42 5.66 -4.07
N ASN A 23 5.14 6.83 -3.50
CA ASN A 23 6.16 7.62 -2.83
C ASN A 23 6.45 7.04 -1.44
N MET A 24 7.71 6.65 -1.19
CA MET A 24 8.17 6.21 0.13
C MET A 24 9.34 7.09 0.58
N PRO A 25 9.23 7.80 1.72
CA PRO A 25 10.32 8.58 2.29
C PRO A 25 11.53 7.70 2.63
N LYS A 26 12.74 8.28 2.57
CA LYS A 26 14.00 7.54 2.82
C LYS A 26 14.04 6.83 4.16
N ASN A 27 13.49 7.45 5.21
CA ASN A 27 13.40 6.88 6.55
C ASN A 27 12.46 5.66 6.63
N VAL A 28 11.48 5.55 5.72
CA VAL A 28 10.61 4.37 5.60
C VAL A 28 11.34 3.27 4.84
N VAL A 29 12.01 3.60 3.73
CA VAL A 29 12.81 2.64 2.95
C VAL A 29 13.92 2.02 3.80
N GLN A 30 14.57 2.81 4.67
CA GLN A 30 15.60 2.33 5.59
C GLN A 30 15.11 1.29 6.61
N GLN A 31 13.79 1.16 6.83
CA GLN A 31 13.22 0.13 7.71
C GLN A 31 13.11 -1.23 7.02
N LEU A 32 13.22 -1.25 5.70
CA LEU A 32 13.17 -2.47 4.88
C LEU A 32 14.58 -3.04 4.75
N LYS A 33 14.72 -4.35 4.91
CA LYS A 33 16.02 -5.02 4.94
C LYS A 33 16.49 -5.44 3.55
N SER A 34 15.56 -5.59 2.62
CA SER A 34 15.80 -6.08 1.27
C SER A 34 14.91 -5.37 0.24
N SER A 35 15.23 -5.55 -1.05
CA SER A 35 14.35 -5.16 -2.14
C SER A 35 13.06 -5.98 -2.17
N GLU A 36 13.10 -7.24 -1.74
CA GLU A 36 11.93 -8.11 -1.61
C GLU A 36 10.92 -7.55 -0.61
N ASP A 37 11.40 -7.02 0.52
CA ASP A 37 10.56 -6.32 1.50
C ASP A 37 9.84 -5.14 0.86
N ALA A 38 10.53 -4.36 0.02
CA ALA A 38 9.92 -3.24 -0.70
C ALA A 38 8.85 -3.69 -1.69
N PHE A 39 9.08 -4.79 -2.43
CA PHE A 39 8.07 -5.37 -3.31
C PHE A 39 6.86 -5.92 -2.55
N LEU A 40 7.07 -6.51 -1.38
CA LEU A 40 5.97 -6.97 -0.53
C LEU A 40 5.12 -5.79 -0.04
N ILE A 41 5.76 -4.71 0.40
CA ILE A 41 5.05 -3.50 0.87
C ILE A 41 4.28 -2.85 -0.28
N ASP A 42 4.87 -2.72 -1.47
CA ASP A 42 4.17 -2.24 -2.66
C ASP A 42 2.93 -3.10 -2.97
N ALA A 43 3.08 -4.42 -2.93
CA ALA A 43 1.96 -5.35 -3.13
C ALA A 43 0.87 -5.22 -2.05
N VAL A 44 1.24 -5.03 -0.78
CA VAL A 44 0.29 -4.77 0.32
C VAL A 44 -0.49 -3.49 0.06
N VAL A 45 0.19 -2.38 -0.29
CA VAL A 45 -0.47 -1.09 -0.54
C VAL A 45 -1.42 -1.18 -1.73
N ARG A 46 -0.99 -1.80 -2.84
CA ARG A 46 -1.83 -1.97 -4.04
C ARG A 46 -3.02 -2.86 -3.77
N GLN A 47 -2.85 -3.96 -3.04
CA GLN A 47 -3.98 -4.83 -2.69
C GLN A 47 -4.92 -4.13 -1.70
N ALA A 48 -4.41 -3.40 -0.72
CA ALA A 48 -5.23 -2.60 0.19
C ALA A 48 -6.08 -1.57 -0.57
N ALA A 49 -5.51 -0.86 -1.53
CA ALA A 49 -6.25 0.08 -2.37
C ALA A 49 -7.36 -0.60 -3.19
N ARG A 50 -7.13 -1.83 -3.69
CA ARG A 50 -8.17 -2.62 -4.36
C ARG A 50 -9.31 -2.98 -3.41
N GLU A 51 -9.01 -3.38 -2.17
CA GLU A 51 -10.03 -3.70 -1.18
C GLU A 51 -10.82 -2.44 -0.75
N ILE A 52 -10.17 -1.29 -0.60
CA ILE A 52 -10.86 -0.01 -0.34
C ILE A 52 -11.85 0.32 -1.47
N ARG A 53 -11.41 0.22 -2.72
CA ARG A 53 -12.28 0.46 -3.90
C ARG A 53 -13.45 -0.52 -3.97
N ARG A 54 -13.23 -1.79 -3.59
CA ARG A 54 -14.28 -2.81 -3.57
C ARG A 54 -15.31 -2.55 -2.49
N ASP A 55 -14.89 -2.11 -1.30
CA ASP A 55 -15.78 -1.82 -0.18
C ASP A 55 -16.65 -0.58 -0.44
N GLY A 56 -16.05 0.50 -0.94
CA GLY A 56 -16.77 1.69 -1.40
C GLY A 56 -17.35 2.60 -0.30
N ARG A 57 -17.29 2.24 0.99
CA ARG A 57 -17.82 3.09 2.09
C ARG A 57 -17.09 4.43 2.24
N LEU A 58 -15.85 4.50 1.79
CA LEU A 58 -15.02 5.71 1.81
C LEU A 58 -15.19 6.54 0.51
N GLY A 59 -16.00 6.09 -0.43
CA GLY A 59 -16.14 6.68 -1.75
C GLY A 59 -15.08 6.20 -2.74
N GLU A 60 -14.82 7.02 -3.76
CA GLU A 60 -13.86 6.73 -4.81
C GLU A 60 -12.43 6.99 -4.32
N LEU A 61 -11.55 5.98 -4.44
CA LEU A 61 -10.12 6.15 -4.18
C LEU A 61 -9.45 6.76 -5.42
N LEU A 62 -9.05 8.02 -5.29
CA LEU A 62 -8.41 8.81 -6.32
C LEU A 62 -6.91 8.50 -6.43
N GLY A 63 -6.25 8.20 -5.31
CA GLY A 63 -4.83 7.85 -5.32
C GLY A 63 -4.25 7.52 -3.94
N VAL A 64 -3.01 7.05 -3.95
CA VAL A 64 -2.15 6.92 -2.76
C VAL A 64 -1.08 8.00 -2.85
N GLU A 65 -0.96 8.82 -1.81
CA GLU A 65 -0.07 9.98 -1.80
C GLU A 65 1.34 9.59 -1.35
N VAL A 66 1.46 9.00 -0.16
CA VAL A 66 2.74 8.64 0.43
C VAL A 66 2.60 7.49 1.42
N VAL A 67 3.55 6.56 1.40
CA VAL A 67 3.70 5.50 2.40
C VAL A 67 4.52 6.06 3.56
N ILE A 68 3.90 6.25 4.71
CA ILE A 68 4.50 6.87 5.90
C ILE A 68 5.07 5.87 6.90
N GLY A 69 4.78 4.58 6.73
CA GLY A 69 5.33 3.52 7.54
C GLY A 69 5.28 2.19 6.82
N ALA A 70 6.34 1.40 6.97
CA ALA A 70 6.46 0.10 6.34
C ALA A 70 7.27 -0.82 7.25
N ALA A 71 6.79 -2.05 7.44
CA ALA A 71 7.53 -3.07 8.17
C ALA A 71 7.21 -4.45 7.61
N VAL A 72 8.22 -5.32 7.59
CA VAL A 72 8.05 -6.72 7.23
C VAL A 72 8.37 -7.58 8.46
N GLN A 73 7.48 -8.53 8.74
CA GLN A 73 7.52 -9.43 9.88
C GLN A 73 7.48 -10.88 9.40
N ASN A 74 7.76 -11.81 10.32
CA ASN A 74 7.71 -13.26 10.08
C ASN A 74 8.58 -13.67 8.89
N GLU A 75 9.85 -13.24 8.90
CA GLU A 75 10.85 -13.63 7.88
C GLU A 75 10.43 -13.33 6.44
N GLY A 76 9.73 -12.21 6.20
CA GLY A 76 9.29 -11.85 4.85
C GLY A 76 7.84 -12.22 4.54
N GLN A 77 7.13 -12.90 5.45
CA GLN A 77 5.79 -13.40 5.15
C GLN A 77 4.66 -12.40 5.38
N ARG A 78 4.86 -11.40 6.26
CA ARG A 78 3.82 -10.42 6.63
C ARG A 78 4.30 -9.01 6.40
N GLY A 79 3.65 -8.29 5.50
CA GLY A 79 3.87 -6.86 5.29
C GLY A 79 2.88 -6.01 6.07
N LEU A 80 3.37 -4.92 6.65
CA LEU A 80 2.62 -3.90 7.37
C LEU A 80 2.89 -2.56 6.70
N ALA A 81 1.85 -1.87 6.25
CA ALA A 81 1.98 -0.59 5.58
C ALA A 81 1.04 0.45 6.21
N ARG A 82 1.54 1.67 6.34
CA ARG A 82 0.76 2.87 6.65
C ARG A 82 0.94 3.88 5.53
N PHE A 83 -0.14 4.39 4.98
CA PHE A 83 -0.09 5.34 3.88
C PHE A 83 -1.26 6.31 3.90
N PHE A 84 -1.08 7.46 3.24
CA PHE A 84 -2.15 8.40 2.96
C PHE A 84 -2.83 8.07 1.64
N ALA A 85 -4.14 7.94 1.66
CA ALA A 85 -4.97 7.81 0.47
C ALA A 85 -5.83 9.06 0.29
N ILE A 86 -6.00 9.49 -0.96
CA ILE A 86 -6.90 10.58 -1.34
C ILE A 86 -8.18 9.96 -1.87
N LEU A 87 -9.31 10.34 -1.29
CA LEU A 87 -10.63 9.83 -1.64
C LEU A 87 -11.61 10.96 -1.94
N SER A 88 -12.70 10.63 -2.62
CA SER A 88 -13.83 11.53 -2.87
C SER A 88 -15.15 10.81 -2.67
N THR A 89 -16.12 11.46 -2.02
CA THR A 89 -17.48 10.91 -1.84
C THR A 89 -18.48 11.40 -2.89
N ASP A 90 -18.17 12.50 -3.56
CA ASP A 90 -19.08 13.22 -4.48
C ASP A 90 -18.46 13.50 -5.86
N GLY A 91 -17.19 13.12 -6.06
CA GLY A 91 -16.41 13.40 -7.28
C GLY A 91 -15.93 14.85 -7.42
N VAL A 92 -16.20 15.72 -6.44
CA VAL A 92 -15.88 17.16 -6.49
C VAL A 92 -14.94 17.55 -5.36
N SER A 93 -15.24 17.12 -4.14
CA SER A 93 -14.40 17.33 -2.96
C SER A 93 -13.52 16.11 -2.71
N SER A 94 -12.29 16.36 -2.27
CA SER A 94 -11.36 15.31 -1.88
C SER A 94 -10.93 15.46 -0.43
N TYR A 95 -10.62 14.33 0.20
CA TYR A 95 -10.12 14.29 1.56
C TYR A 95 -9.01 13.24 1.70
N SER A 96 -8.14 13.45 2.69
CA SER A 96 -7.09 12.51 3.03
C SER A 96 -7.58 11.49 4.06
N CYS A 97 -7.12 10.25 3.90
CA CYS A 97 -7.39 9.17 4.81
C CYS A 97 -6.08 8.49 5.19
N ASN A 98 -5.86 8.34 6.50
CA ASN A 98 -4.81 7.49 7.01
C ASN A 98 -5.23 6.04 6.85
N VAL A 99 -4.46 5.25 6.11
CA VAL A 99 -4.72 3.82 5.90
C VAL A 99 -3.64 3.02 6.60
N SER A 100 -4.07 2.01 7.36
CA SER A 100 -3.19 0.99 7.94
C SER A 100 -3.61 -0.37 7.41
N ALA A 101 -2.69 -1.04 6.73
CA ALA A 101 -2.91 -2.32 6.08
C ALA A 101 -1.89 -3.36 6.56
N SER A 102 -2.35 -4.58 6.77
CA SER A 102 -1.52 -5.76 6.94
C SER A 102 -1.90 -6.80 5.91
N GLY A 103 -0.90 -7.35 5.24
CA GLY A 103 -1.09 -8.44 4.29
C GLY A 103 -0.08 -9.55 4.52
N VAL A 104 -0.50 -10.77 4.22
CA VAL A 104 0.36 -11.96 4.21
C VAL A 104 0.63 -12.37 2.77
N GLN A 105 1.88 -12.74 2.49
CA GLN A 105 2.23 -13.32 1.21
C GLN A 105 1.58 -14.70 1.10
N VAL A 106 0.91 -14.95 -0.04
CA VAL A 106 0.29 -16.24 -0.33
C VAL A 106 1.24 -17.01 -1.23
N SER A 107 1.75 -18.13 -0.73
CA SER A 107 2.52 -19.09 -1.52
C SER A 107 1.55 -19.90 -2.39
N ASP A 108 1.25 -19.40 -3.58
CA ASP A 108 0.57 -20.22 -4.57
C ASP A 108 1.53 -21.30 -5.08
N SER A 109 1.19 -22.55 -4.78
CA SER A 109 1.80 -23.73 -5.42
C SER A 109 1.33 -23.90 -6.88
N ASP A 110 0.52 -22.97 -7.40
CA ASP A 110 -0.08 -23.03 -8.72
C ASP A 110 0.31 -21.78 -9.53
N ALA A 111 1.50 -21.86 -10.11
CA ALA A 111 2.09 -20.83 -10.94
C ALA A 111 1.44 -20.84 -12.34
N THR A 112 0.37 -20.08 -12.53
CA THR A 112 -0.14 -19.78 -13.89
C THR A 112 -0.54 -18.33 -14.10
N ILE A 113 0.11 -17.37 -13.42
CA ILE A 113 -0.04 -15.95 -13.79
C ILE A 113 1.32 -15.26 -13.69
N ASN A 114 1.82 -14.81 -14.84
CA ASN A 114 2.99 -13.94 -15.04
C ASN A 114 2.77 -12.55 -14.39
N CYS A 115 2.71 -12.47 -13.07
CA CYS A 115 2.74 -11.21 -12.35
C CYS A 115 4.04 -11.12 -11.55
N SER A 116 4.87 -10.15 -11.89
CA SER A 116 6.15 -9.84 -11.24
C SER A 116 6.03 -9.29 -9.81
N SER A 117 4.84 -9.35 -9.21
CA SER A 117 4.54 -8.83 -7.87
C SER A 117 4.03 -9.96 -6.97
N PRO A 118 4.49 -10.04 -5.71
CA PRO A 118 4.04 -11.09 -4.79
C PRO A 118 2.52 -11.03 -4.59
N LYS A 119 1.87 -12.20 -4.62
CA LYS A 119 0.44 -12.29 -4.30
C LYS A 119 0.26 -12.10 -2.80
N VAL A 120 -0.52 -11.10 -2.43
CA VAL A 120 -0.77 -10.75 -1.03
C VAL A 120 -2.26 -10.86 -0.72
N LYS A 121 -2.59 -11.48 0.41
CA LYS A 121 -3.92 -11.44 1.00
C LYS A 121 -3.93 -10.41 2.13
N ILE A 122 -4.82 -9.43 2.06
CA ILE A 122 -5.01 -8.47 3.15
C ILE A 122 -5.72 -9.18 4.31
N VAL A 123 -5.10 -9.14 5.48
CA VAL A 123 -5.62 -9.74 6.72
C VAL A 123 -6.16 -8.66 7.66
N SER A 124 -5.66 -7.44 7.57
CA SER A 124 -6.22 -6.29 8.28
C SER A 124 -6.15 -5.04 7.43
N LEU A 125 -7.23 -4.27 7.45
CA LEU A 125 -7.33 -2.99 6.75
C LEU A 125 -8.22 -2.04 7.55
N SER A 126 -7.62 -0.94 7.99
CA SER A 126 -8.31 0.13 8.71
C SER A 126 -8.01 1.48 8.05
N CYS A 127 -9.00 2.36 8.08
CA CYS A 127 -8.98 3.66 7.42
C CYS A 127 -9.53 4.72 8.38
N ALA A 128 -8.70 5.70 8.74
CA ALA A 128 -9.09 6.82 9.59
C ALA A 128 -9.25 8.09 8.73
N LYS A 129 -10.48 8.57 8.64
CA LYS A 129 -10.84 9.75 7.87
C LYS A 129 -10.45 11.03 8.63
N ASP A 130 -9.62 11.87 8.02
CA ASP A 130 -9.07 13.08 8.67
C ASP A 130 -9.92 14.35 8.41
N GLU A 131 -11.25 14.23 8.52
CA GLU A 131 -12.18 15.37 8.43
C GLU A 131 -12.68 15.83 9.82
N GLY A 132 -11.89 15.63 10.88
CA GLY A 132 -12.24 16.09 12.23
C GLY A 132 -13.32 15.30 12.97
N LEU A 133 -13.81 14.19 12.40
CA LEU A 133 -14.83 13.32 13.02
C LEU A 133 -14.25 12.11 13.79
N GLY A 134 -12.94 11.87 13.71
CA GLY A 134 -12.25 10.81 14.48
C GLY A 134 -12.76 9.39 14.23
N ARG A 135 -13.44 9.15 13.10
CA ARG A 135 -14.01 7.83 12.78
C ARG A 135 -12.99 6.96 12.05
N THR A 136 -12.77 5.78 12.61
CA THR A 136 -12.02 4.69 11.99
C THR A 136 -13.00 3.71 11.34
N PHE A 137 -12.71 3.32 10.11
CA PHE A 137 -13.41 2.30 9.37
C PHE A 137 -12.53 1.06 9.30
N ASP A 138 -12.95 0.00 9.98
CA ASP A 138 -12.32 -1.30 9.85
C ASP A 138 -12.98 -2.04 8.68
N LEU A 139 -12.23 -2.16 7.59
CA LEU A 139 -12.71 -2.79 6.35
C LEU A 139 -12.49 -4.30 6.39
N ILE A 140 -11.34 -4.73 6.91
CA ILE A 140 -10.97 -6.13 7.06
C ILE A 140 -10.32 -6.28 8.44
N GLN A 141 -10.78 -7.27 9.21
CA GLN A 141 -10.18 -7.66 10.47
C GLN A 141 -9.86 -9.15 10.44
N GLU A 142 -8.66 -9.49 10.93
CA GLU A 142 -8.26 -10.87 11.17
C GLU A 142 -9.12 -11.38 12.33
N ALA A 143 -9.75 -12.54 12.16
CA ALA A 143 -10.46 -13.18 13.27
C ALA A 143 -9.40 -13.54 14.31
N MET A 144 -9.52 -13.00 15.52
CA MET A 144 -8.72 -13.44 16.65
C MET A 144 -9.18 -14.85 17.02
N GLU A 145 -8.40 -15.86 16.62
CA GLU A 145 -8.47 -17.21 17.20
C GLU A 145 -7.66 -17.31 18.49
#